data_AF-A0A957G953-F1
#
_entry.id   AF-A0A957G953-F1
#
_cell.length_a   1.000
_cell.length_b   1.000
_cell.length_c   1.000
_cell.angle_alpha   90.00
_cell.angle_beta   90.00
_cell.angle_gamma   90.00
#
_symmetry.space_group_name_H-M   'P 1'
#
loop_
_entity.id
_entity.type
_entity.pdbx_description
1 polymer ?
#
loop_
_entity_poly.entity_id
_entity_poly.type
_entity_poly.pdbx_seq_one_letter_code
_entity_poly.pdbx_strand_id
1 'polypeptide(L)'
;MTRTAHRWETKPGSFDTLHAAQLFPSRNAYGIPDLQHAPTGRVPAWLVPYRQRLRSQEAPEDGAVHFFLDDYRFEAVWSRPYKALAALAPYQMLLTPDFSLYRDWPLTLQLWNVYRSRWCGRFWQAEGFTVIPTVSWSTAASYDFCFLGVPRRGVVAVSAVGVNLDAPLEYQLFVDGFVAMVRWLEPRVVLSYGRLPAVCHELVEVVTYPTRWSNIRTARRSRHREGGG
;
A
#
# COMPACT_ATOMS: atom_id res chain seq x y z
N MET A 1 -15.82 33.43 3.69
CA MET A 1 -17.05 32.65 3.44
C MET A 1 -16.90 31.29 4.10
N THR A 2 -17.75 30.96 5.07
CA THR A 2 -17.72 29.66 5.79
C THR A 2 -19.04 28.92 5.53
N ARG A 3 -18.96 27.71 4.99
CA ARG A 3 -20.10 26.80 4.76
C ARG A 3 -19.79 25.46 5.42
N THR A 4 -20.78 24.81 6.02
CA THR A 4 -20.66 23.47 6.62
C THR A 4 -21.39 22.44 5.77
N ALA A 5 -20.89 21.21 5.75
CA ALA A 5 -21.38 20.15 4.87
C ALA A 5 -22.72 19.53 5.28
N HIS A 6 -23.28 19.86 6.46
CA HIS A 6 -24.52 19.28 7.02
C HIS A 6 -25.70 19.21 6.04
N ARG A 7 -25.78 20.13 5.06
CA ARG A 7 -26.82 20.16 4.02
C ARG A 7 -26.71 19.05 2.96
N TRP A 8 -25.66 18.23 3.01
CA TRP A 8 -25.35 17.20 2.01
C TRP A 8 -25.42 15.77 2.58
N GLU A 9 -25.62 15.61 3.90
CA GLU A 9 -25.64 14.31 4.59
C GLU A 9 -26.77 13.38 4.11
N THR A 10 -27.84 13.92 3.53
CA THR A 10 -29.03 13.17 3.10
C THR A 10 -29.11 12.93 1.59
N LYS A 11 -28.09 13.29 0.81
CA LYS A 11 -28.10 13.13 -0.65
C LYS A 11 -27.62 11.72 -1.08
N PRO A 12 -28.05 11.23 -2.25
CA PRO A 12 -27.65 9.91 -2.75
C PRO A 12 -26.13 9.74 -2.80
N GLY A 13 -25.61 8.53 -2.57
CA GLY A 13 -24.17 8.25 -2.46
C GLY A 13 -23.30 8.63 -3.66
N SER A 14 -23.89 8.94 -4.83
CA SER A 14 -23.15 9.51 -5.97
C SER A 14 -22.64 10.94 -5.73
N PHE A 15 -23.12 11.62 -4.70
CA PHE A 15 -22.71 12.99 -4.35
C PHE A 15 -21.52 13.05 -3.38
N ASP A 16 -21.18 11.96 -2.69
CA ASP A 16 -20.04 11.93 -1.77
C ASP A 16 -18.78 11.34 -2.43
N THR A 17 -18.24 12.06 -3.41
CA THR A 17 -17.01 11.64 -4.11
C THR A 17 -15.75 11.78 -3.28
N LEU A 18 -15.82 12.52 -2.17
CA LEU A 18 -14.72 12.77 -1.25
C LEU A 18 -14.72 11.84 -0.03
N HIS A 19 -15.78 11.03 0.12
CA HIS A 19 -16.06 10.24 1.32
C HIS A 19 -16.07 11.07 2.61
N ALA A 20 -16.62 12.28 2.50
CA ALA A 20 -16.74 13.21 3.60
C ALA A 20 -17.94 12.91 4.52
N ALA A 21 -18.88 12.05 4.11
CA ALA A 21 -19.97 11.57 4.97
C ALA A 21 -19.52 10.44 5.92
N GLN A 22 -18.44 9.72 5.56
CA GLN A 22 -17.85 8.67 6.39
C GLN A 22 -16.40 9.03 6.75
N LEU A 23 -16.24 9.73 7.87
CA LEU A 23 -14.94 10.08 8.43
C LEU A 23 -14.48 9.03 9.45
N PHE A 24 -13.18 8.83 9.51
CA PHE A 24 -12.55 7.93 10.48
C PHE A 24 -11.69 8.72 11.48
N PRO A 25 -11.44 8.19 12.68
CA PRO A 25 -10.60 8.85 13.67
C PRO A 25 -9.21 9.21 13.11
N SER A 26 -8.72 10.39 13.49
CA SER A 26 -7.41 10.91 13.10
C SER A 26 -6.80 11.73 14.23
N ARG A 27 -5.51 11.51 14.50
CA ARG A 27 -4.71 12.25 15.49
C ARG A 27 -3.72 13.23 14.87
N ASN A 28 -3.84 13.50 13.57
CA ASN A 28 -2.95 14.43 12.85
C ASN A 28 -3.72 15.63 12.29
N ALA A 29 -3.00 16.72 12.04
CA ALA A 29 -3.57 18.00 11.62
C ALA A 29 -4.26 17.96 10.24
N TYR A 30 -3.99 16.94 9.44
CA TYR A 30 -4.55 16.79 8.08
C TYR A 30 -5.84 15.97 8.06
N GLY A 31 -6.25 15.38 9.18
CA GLY A 31 -7.39 14.45 9.22
C GLY A 31 -7.11 13.12 8.52
N ILE A 32 -5.84 12.78 8.23
CA ILE A 32 -5.48 11.48 7.64
C ILE A 32 -5.89 10.37 8.62
N PRO A 33 -6.70 9.39 8.21
CA PRO A 33 -7.21 8.38 9.13
C PRO A 33 -6.13 7.53 9.80
N ASP A 34 -6.28 7.26 11.11
CA ASP A 34 -5.41 6.35 11.88
C ASP A 34 -5.83 4.88 11.69
N LEU A 35 -5.00 4.09 11.01
CA LEU A 35 -5.14 2.64 10.87
C LEU A 35 -4.97 1.94 12.22
N GLN A 36 -5.81 0.93 12.44
CA GLN A 36 -5.66 0.02 13.57
C GLN A 36 -4.52 -0.96 13.30
N HIS A 37 -3.91 -1.51 14.35
CA HIS A 37 -2.88 -2.54 14.22
C HIS A 37 -3.41 -3.81 13.55
N ALA A 38 -2.73 -4.27 12.51
CA ALA A 38 -2.84 -5.66 12.08
C ALA A 38 -2.20 -6.58 13.13
N PRO A 39 -2.74 -7.80 13.37
CA PRO A 39 -2.09 -8.78 14.23
C PRO A 39 -0.68 -9.11 13.71
N THR A 40 0.35 -8.96 14.56
CA THR A 40 1.76 -9.05 14.12
C THR A 40 2.16 -10.47 13.66
N GLY A 41 1.38 -11.50 13.99
CA GLY A 41 1.62 -12.88 13.52
C GLY A 41 1.02 -13.20 12.15
N ARG A 42 0.33 -12.25 11.50
CA ARG A 42 -0.34 -12.44 10.21
C ARG A 42 0.51 -11.87 9.06
N VAL A 43 1.66 -12.47 8.80
CA VAL A 43 2.45 -12.22 7.58
C VAL A 43 1.87 -13.09 6.46
N PRO A 44 1.49 -12.54 5.30
CA PRO A 44 0.89 -13.33 4.23
C PRO A 44 1.92 -14.27 3.59
N ALA A 45 1.53 -15.49 3.25
CA ALA A 45 2.39 -16.46 2.56
C ALA A 45 2.68 -16.05 1.10
N TRP A 46 1.74 -15.33 0.47
CA TRP A 46 1.85 -14.85 -0.91
C TRP A 46 1.07 -13.54 -1.11
N LEU A 47 1.41 -12.83 -2.18
CA LEU A 47 0.72 -11.60 -2.59
C LEU A 47 0.10 -11.78 -3.97
N VAL A 48 -1.14 -11.33 -4.12
CA VAL A 48 -1.85 -11.32 -5.41
C VAL A 48 -2.22 -9.89 -5.83
N PRO A 49 -2.01 -9.48 -7.09
CA PRO A 49 -2.44 -8.17 -7.54
C PRO A 49 -3.96 -8.02 -7.49
N TYR A 50 -4.44 -6.82 -7.15
CA TYR A 50 -5.88 -6.51 -7.21
C TYR A 50 -6.48 -6.89 -8.58
N ARG A 51 -7.65 -7.55 -8.53
CA ARG A 51 -8.40 -8.10 -9.69
C ARG A 51 -7.70 -9.21 -10.48
N GLN A 52 -6.57 -9.72 -10.00
CA GLN A 52 -6.01 -10.96 -10.53
C GLN A 52 -6.65 -12.17 -9.85
N ARG A 53 -6.84 -13.25 -10.60
CA ARG A 53 -7.37 -14.51 -10.06
C ARG A 53 -6.30 -15.21 -9.24
N LEU A 54 -6.72 -15.75 -8.10
CA LEU A 54 -5.91 -16.63 -7.28
C LEU A 54 -5.59 -17.92 -8.04
N ARG A 55 -4.41 -18.50 -7.77
CA ARG A 55 -4.08 -19.83 -8.31
C ARG A 55 -4.86 -20.87 -7.53
N SER A 56 -5.32 -21.93 -8.21
CA SER A 56 -6.20 -22.94 -7.60
C SER A 56 -5.62 -23.68 -6.39
N GLN A 57 -4.32 -23.60 -6.14
CA GLN A 57 -3.61 -24.26 -5.04
C GLN A 57 -3.36 -23.35 -3.83
N GLU A 58 -3.63 -22.05 -3.94
CA GLU A 58 -3.38 -21.08 -2.87
C GLU A 58 -4.66 -20.87 -2.05
N ALA A 59 -4.56 -20.99 -0.71
CA ALA A 59 -5.67 -20.78 0.21
C ALA A 59 -5.87 -19.27 0.45
N PRO A 60 -7.01 -18.66 0.07
CA PRO A 60 -7.22 -17.20 0.12
C PRO A 60 -6.95 -16.53 1.47
N GLU A 61 -7.10 -17.27 2.57
CA GLU A 61 -6.88 -16.83 3.96
C GLU A 61 -5.40 -16.61 4.32
N ASP A 62 -4.48 -17.25 3.59
CA ASP A 62 -3.04 -17.22 3.86
C ASP A 62 -2.33 -16.10 3.09
N GLY A 63 -2.94 -15.55 2.06
CA GLY A 63 -2.35 -14.49 1.25
C GLY A 63 -2.99 -13.13 1.42
N ALA A 64 -2.42 -12.14 0.74
CA ALA A 64 -2.97 -10.79 0.73
C ALA A 64 -3.06 -10.17 -0.66
N VAL A 65 -4.08 -9.34 -0.85
CA VAL A 65 -4.22 -8.53 -2.07
C VAL A 65 -3.33 -7.31 -1.98
N HIS A 66 -2.53 -7.05 -3.02
CA HIS A 66 -1.69 -5.86 -3.12
C HIS A 66 -2.10 -4.94 -4.29
N PHE A 67 -1.64 -3.69 -4.22
CA PHE A 67 -2.00 -2.62 -5.15
C PHE A 67 -0.79 -1.98 -5.85
N PHE A 68 0.38 -2.64 -5.82
CA PHE A 68 1.58 -2.29 -6.60
C PHE A 68 1.34 -2.39 -8.13
N LEU A 69 0.50 -1.50 -8.65
CA LEU A 69 -0.06 -1.39 -10.00
C LEU A 69 -0.19 0.10 -10.33
N ASP A 70 -0.47 0.43 -11.58
CA ASP A 70 -0.81 1.82 -11.92
C ASP A 70 -2.14 2.24 -11.27
N ASP A 71 -2.19 3.44 -10.67
CA ASP A 71 -3.34 3.98 -9.90
C ASP A 71 -4.70 3.75 -10.59
N TYR A 72 -4.78 3.98 -11.90
CA TYR A 72 -6.02 3.87 -12.67
C TYR A 72 -6.66 2.47 -12.59
N ARG A 73 -5.86 1.43 -12.32
CA ARG A 73 -6.33 0.03 -12.23
C ARG A 73 -7.11 -0.25 -10.97
N PHE A 74 -6.86 0.52 -9.91
CA PHE A 74 -7.50 0.35 -8.62
C PHE A 74 -8.26 1.57 -8.12
N GLU A 75 -8.32 2.66 -8.87
CA GLU A 75 -9.10 3.87 -8.54
C GLU A 75 -10.55 3.57 -8.12
N ALA A 76 -11.13 2.45 -8.56
CA ALA A 76 -12.45 1.97 -8.12
C ALA A 76 -12.54 1.73 -6.60
N VAL A 77 -11.45 1.39 -5.91
CA VAL A 77 -11.48 1.16 -4.46
C VAL A 77 -11.71 2.45 -3.67
N TRP A 78 -11.31 3.59 -4.25
CA TRP A 78 -11.65 4.91 -3.73
C TRP A 78 -12.97 5.38 -4.32
N SER A 79 -13.10 5.48 -5.64
CA SER A 79 -14.28 6.11 -6.25
C SER A 79 -15.61 5.35 -6.07
N ARG A 80 -15.56 4.04 -5.82
CA ARG A 80 -16.74 3.16 -5.63
C ARG A 80 -16.44 2.07 -4.58
N PRO A 81 -16.17 2.44 -3.33
CA PRO A 81 -15.55 1.54 -2.34
C PRO A 81 -16.41 0.31 -2.06
N TYR A 82 -17.71 0.51 -1.84
CA TYR A 82 -18.68 -0.59 -1.65
C TYR A 82 -18.74 -1.56 -2.84
N LYS A 83 -18.66 -1.08 -4.09
CA LYS A 83 -18.64 -1.96 -5.27
C LYS A 83 -17.33 -2.71 -5.39
N ALA A 84 -16.21 -2.11 -4.97
CA ALA A 84 -14.91 -2.73 -5.01
C ALA A 84 -14.78 -3.91 -4.02
N LEU A 85 -15.56 -3.92 -2.93
CA LEU A 85 -15.57 -5.02 -1.95
C LEU A 85 -15.84 -6.38 -2.59
N ALA A 86 -16.67 -6.47 -3.63
CA ALA A 86 -16.97 -7.73 -4.31
C ALA A 86 -15.70 -8.42 -4.87
N ALA A 87 -14.71 -7.64 -5.31
CA ALA A 87 -13.44 -8.18 -5.81
C ALA A 87 -12.46 -8.54 -4.68
N LEU A 88 -12.69 -8.04 -3.47
CA LEU A 88 -11.85 -8.23 -2.28
C LEU A 88 -12.41 -9.31 -1.35
N ALA A 89 -13.73 -9.56 -1.39
CA ALA A 89 -14.46 -10.49 -0.53
C ALA A 89 -13.88 -11.91 -0.43
N PRO A 90 -13.23 -12.48 -1.47
CA PRO A 90 -12.60 -13.79 -1.33
C PRO A 90 -11.39 -13.82 -0.38
N TYR A 91 -10.83 -12.67 0.00
CA TYR A 91 -9.59 -12.57 0.77
C TYR A 91 -9.84 -12.03 2.17
N GLN A 92 -9.01 -12.41 3.14
CA GLN A 92 -9.09 -11.87 4.51
C GLN A 92 -8.09 -10.74 4.76
N MET A 93 -6.98 -10.72 4.01
CA MET A 93 -5.89 -9.77 4.20
C MET A 93 -5.70 -8.88 2.98
N LEU A 94 -5.57 -7.58 3.21
CA LEU A 94 -5.39 -6.56 2.18
C LEU A 94 -4.23 -5.66 2.54
N LEU A 95 -3.40 -5.31 1.56
CA LEU A 95 -2.46 -4.19 1.69
C LEU A 95 -3.21 -2.91 1.30
N THR A 96 -3.00 -1.79 2.00
CA THR A 96 -3.63 -0.51 1.62
C THR A 96 -3.28 -0.13 0.18
N PRO A 97 -4.18 0.59 -0.54
CA PRO A 97 -3.90 0.93 -1.92
C PRO A 97 -2.71 1.89 -2.00
N ASP A 98 -1.83 1.67 -2.97
CA ASP A 98 -0.55 2.37 -3.11
C ASP A 98 -0.67 3.49 -4.15
N PHE A 99 -1.41 4.55 -3.83
CA PHE A 99 -1.55 5.69 -4.73
C PHE A 99 -0.21 6.41 -4.88
N SER A 100 0.14 6.72 -6.13
CA SER A 100 1.48 7.16 -6.51
C SER A 100 1.89 8.48 -5.84
N LEU A 101 3.14 8.56 -5.35
CA LEU A 101 3.77 9.78 -4.86
C LEU A 101 4.99 10.13 -5.73
N TYR A 102 4.79 10.93 -6.79
CA TYR A 102 5.89 11.31 -7.67
C TYR A 102 6.64 12.55 -7.17
N ARG A 103 7.97 12.57 -7.41
CA ARG A 103 8.89 13.60 -6.91
C ARG A 103 8.62 14.99 -7.50
N ASP A 104 8.08 15.03 -8.71
CA ASP A 104 7.74 16.22 -9.49
C ASP A 104 6.27 16.64 -9.31
N TRP A 105 5.48 15.90 -8.53
CA TRP A 105 4.11 16.29 -8.22
C TRP A 105 4.06 17.27 -7.05
N PRO A 106 3.11 18.23 -7.05
CA PRO A 106 2.83 19.06 -5.88
C PRO A 106 2.56 18.22 -4.63
N LEU A 107 3.10 18.66 -3.48
CA LEU A 107 2.90 17.96 -2.20
C LEU A 107 1.42 17.81 -1.82
N THR A 108 0.55 18.73 -2.26
CA THR A 108 -0.90 18.62 -2.04
C THR A 108 -1.50 17.37 -2.70
N LEU A 109 -1.05 16.99 -3.90
CA LEU A 109 -1.53 15.76 -4.56
C LEU A 109 -1.02 14.52 -3.84
N GLN A 110 0.23 14.57 -3.36
CA GLN A 110 0.84 13.49 -2.60
C GLN A 110 0.12 13.29 -1.25
N LEU A 111 -0.14 14.38 -0.53
CA LEU A 111 -0.91 14.39 0.71
C LEU A 111 -2.31 13.81 0.49
N TRP A 112 -2.98 14.21 -0.59
CA TRP A 112 -4.27 13.66 -0.98
C TRP A 112 -4.22 12.15 -1.22
N ASN A 113 -3.20 11.66 -1.90
CA ASN A 113 -3.01 10.23 -2.17
C ASN A 113 -2.78 9.42 -0.88
N VAL A 114 -2.04 9.98 0.08
CA VAL A 114 -1.88 9.38 1.41
C VAL A 114 -3.23 9.34 2.15
N TYR A 115 -4.01 10.42 2.12
CA TYR A 115 -5.36 10.43 2.71
C TYR A 115 -6.24 9.32 2.12
N ARG A 116 -6.32 9.23 0.78
CA ARG A 116 -7.11 8.20 0.10
C ARG A 116 -6.67 6.78 0.48
N SER A 117 -5.36 6.54 0.57
CA SER A 117 -4.82 5.24 0.99
C SER A 117 -5.28 4.85 2.39
N ARG A 118 -5.12 5.75 3.37
CA ARG A 118 -5.49 5.49 4.76
C ARG A 118 -7.00 5.38 4.95
N TRP A 119 -7.78 6.18 4.24
CA TRP A 119 -9.25 6.08 4.25
C TRP A 119 -9.71 4.72 3.74
N CYS A 120 -9.22 4.25 2.59
CA CYS A 120 -9.55 2.92 2.07
C CYS A 120 -9.17 1.83 3.07
N GLY A 121 -7.98 1.93 3.68
CA GLY A 121 -7.55 1.00 4.71
C GLY A 121 -8.49 0.98 5.93
N ARG A 122 -8.93 2.14 6.42
CA ARG A 122 -9.90 2.19 7.53
C ARG A 122 -11.26 1.66 7.17
N PHE A 123 -11.73 1.97 5.97
CA PHE A 123 -12.98 1.44 5.44
C PHE A 123 -12.92 -0.09 5.42
N TRP A 124 -11.86 -0.69 4.89
CA TRP A 124 -11.72 -2.14 4.90
C TRP A 124 -11.58 -2.75 6.30
N GLN A 125 -10.93 -2.06 7.25
CA GLN A 125 -10.95 -2.52 8.65
C GLN A 125 -12.36 -2.54 9.25
N ALA A 126 -13.21 -1.56 8.90
CA ALA A 126 -14.61 -1.55 9.32
C ALA A 126 -15.44 -2.67 8.68
N GLU A 127 -15.09 -3.09 7.46
CA GLU A 127 -15.68 -4.23 6.76
C GLU A 127 -15.09 -5.59 7.19
N GLY A 128 -14.22 -5.61 8.20
CA GLY A 128 -13.70 -6.85 8.81
C GLY A 128 -12.42 -7.42 8.20
N PHE A 129 -11.77 -6.72 7.26
CA PHE A 129 -10.50 -7.16 6.69
C PHE A 129 -9.33 -6.92 7.64
N THR A 130 -8.34 -7.82 7.60
CA THR A 130 -7.01 -7.54 8.14
C THR A 130 -6.25 -6.66 7.16
N VAL A 131 -5.90 -5.44 7.57
CA VAL A 131 -5.27 -4.46 6.68
C VAL A 131 -3.82 -4.20 7.07
N ILE A 132 -2.90 -4.43 6.14
CA ILE A 132 -1.49 -4.09 6.27
C ILE A 132 -1.24 -2.76 5.54
N PRO A 133 -0.72 -1.72 6.21
CA PRO A 133 -0.41 -0.45 5.58
C PRO A 133 0.75 -0.59 4.57
N THR A 134 0.48 -0.20 3.33
CA THR A 134 1.51 0.13 2.35
C THR A 134 2.03 1.55 2.61
N VAL A 135 3.34 1.70 2.58
CA VAL A 135 4.03 2.97 2.78
C VAL A 135 4.85 3.30 1.53
N SER A 136 4.65 4.51 1.02
CA SER A 136 5.34 5.07 -0.11
C SER A 136 5.80 6.49 0.22
N TRP A 137 6.85 6.94 -0.43
CA TRP A 137 7.45 8.27 -0.25
C TRP A 137 8.01 8.77 -1.58
N SER A 138 8.21 10.09 -1.67
CA SER A 138 8.84 10.71 -2.84
C SER A 138 10.22 11.27 -2.48
N THR A 139 10.27 12.45 -1.86
CA THR A 139 11.45 13.11 -1.33
C THR A 139 11.30 13.34 0.17
N ALA A 140 12.31 13.91 0.83
CA ALA A 140 12.26 14.21 2.26
C ALA A 140 11.07 15.10 2.66
N ALA A 141 10.60 15.97 1.76
CA ALA A 141 9.42 16.80 2.00
C ALA A 141 8.12 15.99 2.17
N SER A 142 8.08 14.74 1.69
CA SER A 142 6.91 13.87 1.88
C SER A 142 6.85 13.24 3.26
N TYR A 143 7.97 13.17 3.99
CA TYR A 143 8.07 12.44 5.27
C TYR A 143 7.17 13.05 6.35
N ASP A 144 6.89 14.35 6.26
CA ASP A 144 5.99 15.07 7.19
C ASP A 144 4.57 14.50 7.20
N PHE A 145 4.15 13.81 6.12
CA PHE A 145 2.79 13.29 6.01
C PHE A 145 2.67 11.83 5.57
N CYS A 146 3.61 11.26 4.81
CA CYS A 146 3.43 9.95 4.20
C CYS A 146 3.37 8.79 5.22
N PHE A 147 3.94 8.98 6.41
CA PHE A 147 3.88 8.02 7.52
C PHE A 147 2.68 8.23 8.46
N LEU A 148 1.91 9.32 8.29
CA LEU A 148 0.77 9.60 9.15
C LEU A 148 -0.33 8.55 9.00
N GLY A 149 -1.03 8.30 10.11
CA GLY A 149 -2.09 7.31 10.20
C GLY A 149 -1.62 5.85 10.15
N VAL A 150 -0.31 5.60 10.12
CA VAL A 150 0.25 4.23 10.17
C VAL A 150 0.61 3.86 11.61
N PRO A 151 0.17 2.70 12.13
CA PRO A 151 0.54 2.25 13.47
C PRO A 151 2.03 1.93 13.57
N ARG A 152 2.67 2.43 14.64
CA ARG A 152 4.05 2.06 14.98
C ARG A 152 4.15 0.60 15.44
N ARG A 153 5.33 -0.01 15.30
CA ARG A 153 5.65 -1.38 15.77
C ARG A 153 4.76 -2.47 15.18
N GLY A 154 4.16 -2.19 14.02
CA GLY A 154 3.35 -3.12 13.25
C GLY A 154 4.12 -3.76 12.10
N VAL A 155 3.35 -4.39 11.21
CA VAL A 155 3.81 -4.84 9.89
C VAL A 155 3.44 -3.78 8.87
N VAL A 156 4.37 -3.43 7.98
CA VAL A 156 4.14 -2.49 6.87
C VAL A 156 4.59 -3.11 5.56
N ALA A 157 4.08 -2.62 4.44
CA ALA A 157 4.50 -3.06 3.11
C ALA A 157 5.15 -1.91 2.32
N VAL A 158 6.16 -2.25 1.51
CA VAL A 158 6.82 -1.34 0.57
C VAL A 158 7.02 -2.05 -0.76
N SER A 159 7.21 -1.30 -1.84
CA SER A 159 7.50 -1.84 -3.16
C SER A 159 8.71 -1.14 -3.77
N ALA A 160 9.58 -1.93 -4.41
CA ALA A 160 10.66 -1.43 -5.26
C ALA A 160 10.29 -1.42 -6.74
N VAL A 161 9.05 -1.80 -7.09
CA VAL A 161 8.56 -1.76 -8.47
C VAL A 161 8.46 -0.32 -8.93
N GLY A 162 9.03 -0.03 -10.11
CA GLY A 162 9.05 1.32 -10.69
C GLY A 162 10.22 2.18 -10.24
N VAL A 163 11.04 1.71 -9.30
CA VAL A 163 12.27 2.39 -8.86
C VAL A 163 13.47 1.81 -9.61
N ASN A 164 14.25 2.66 -10.25
CA ASN A 164 15.52 2.27 -10.86
C ASN A 164 16.64 2.29 -9.80
N LEU A 165 16.79 1.19 -9.07
CA LEU A 165 17.81 1.06 -8.03
C LEU A 165 19.26 1.07 -8.55
N ASP A 166 19.48 1.00 -9.86
CA ASP A 166 20.81 1.18 -10.47
C ASP A 166 21.13 2.68 -10.70
N ALA A 167 20.13 3.57 -10.66
CA ALA A 167 20.34 5.01 -10.76
C ALA A 167 20.69 5.60 -9.39
N PRO A 168 21.84 6.29 -9.22
CA PRO A 168 22.31 6.75 -7.90
C PRO A 168 21.30 7.61 -7.13
N LEU A 169 20.62 8.53 -7.81
CA LEU A 169 19.63 9.40 -7.17
C LEU A 169 18.40 8.63 -6.69
N GLU A 170 17.89 7.69 -7.48
CA GLU A 170 16.72 6.90 -7.11
C GLU A 170 17.05 5.90 -6.00
N TYR A 171 18.23 5.28 -6.07
CA TYR A 171 18.77 4.46 -4.98
C TYR A 171 18.82 5.25 -3.67
N GLN A 172 19.43 6.44 -3.69
CA GLN A 172 19.59 7.28 -2.49
C GLN A 172 18.24 7.67 -1.90
N LEU A 173 17.31 8.19 -2.72
CA LEU A 173 15.97 8.58 -2.27
C LEU A 173 15.16 7.41 -1.72
N PHE A 174 15.31 6.22 -2.32
CA PHE A 174 14.67 5.01 -1.82
C PHE A 174 15.22 4.65 -0.43
N VAL A 175 16.55 4.57 -0.29
CA VAL A 175 17.20 4.21 0.97
C VAL A 175 16.90 5.24 2.07
N ASP A 176 16.99 6.53 1.78
CA ASP A 176 16.71 7.59 2.75
C ASP A 176 15.27 7.55 3.25
N GLY A 177 14.31 7.33 2.35
CA GLY A 177 12.91 7.21 2.76
C GLY A 177 12.62 5.91 3.51
N PHE A 178 13.30 4.81 3.17
CA PHE A 178 13.23 3.57 3.94
C PHE A 178 13.78 3.77 5.36
N VAL A 179 14.93 4.44 5.51
CA VAL A 179 15.51 4.79 6.82
C VAL A 179 14.55 5.68 7.61
N ALA A 180 13.96 6.70 6.98
CA ALA A 180 12.98 7.58 7.60
C ALA A 180 11.74 6.81 8.07
N MET A 181 11.22 5.91 7.22
CA MET A 181 10.09 5.03 7.56
C MET A 181 10.42 4.14 8.77
N VAL A 182 11.60 3.49 8.79
CA VAL A 182 12.00 2.62 9.90
C VAL A 182 12.10 3.40 11.20
N ARG A 183 12.73 4.60 11.18
CA ARG A 183 12.84 5.48 12.35
C ARG A 183 11.47 5.98 12.84
N TRP A 184 10.58 6.33 11.92
CA TRP A 184 9.27 6.86 12.25
C TRP A 184 8.31 5.78 12.73
N LEU A 185 8.31 4.60 12.12
CA LEU A 185 7.30 3.57 12.41
C LEU A 185 7.81 2.50 13.35
N GLU A 186 9.13 2.34 13.53
CA GLU A 186 9.73 1.20 14.23
C GLU A 186 9.07 -0.14 13.80
N PRO A 187 8.91 -0.43 12.51
CA PRO A 187 8.16 -1.61 12.08
C PRO A 187 8.84 -2.87 12.60
N ARG A 188 8.03 -3.89 12.96
CA ARG A 188 8.56 -5.20 13.33
C ARG A 188 9.02 -5.98 12.11
N VAL A 189 8.21 -5.92 11.04
CA VAL A 189 8.47 -6.59 9.78
C VAL A 189 8.08 -5.65 8.64
N VAL A 190 8.91 -5.59 7.60
CA VAL A 190 8.59 -4.93 6.33
C VAL A 190 8.36 -5.99 5.26
N LEU A 191 7.16 -6.00 4.68
CA LEU A 191 6.83 -6.80 3.51
C LEU A 191 7.32 -6.06 2.28
N SER A 192 8.25 -6.65 1.53
CA SER A 192 8.76 -6.05 0.30
C SER A 192 8.20 -6.75 -0.92
N TYR A 193 7.60 -5.99 -1.84
CA TYR A 193 7.31 -6.47 -3.19
C TYR A 193 8.46 -6.09 -4.13
N GLY A 194 9.28 -7.09 -4.47
CA GLY A 194 10.57 -6.89 -5.14
C GLY A 194 11.76 -6.88 -4.19
N ARG A 195 12.95 -6.99 -4.76
CA ARG A 195 14.20 -7.04 -4.00
C ARG A 195 14.59 -5.62 -3.55
N LEU A 196 14.91 -5.48 -2.26
CA LEU A 196 15.42 -4.22 -1.71
C LEU A 196 16.96 -4.18 -1.72
N PRO A 197 17.57 -2.99 -1.63
CA PRO A 197 18.98 -2.84 -1.30
C PRO A 197 19.37 -3.57 -0.01
N ALA A 198 20.60 -4.08 0.06
CA ALA A 198 21.10 -4.84 1.22
C ALA A 198 20.97 -4.07 2.54
N VAL A 199 21.26 -2.76 2.53
CA VAL A 199 21.12 -1.87 3.69
C VAL A 199 19.72 -1.89 4.31
N CYS A 200 18.66 -2.11 3.52
CA CYS A 200 17.30 -2.19 4.05
C CYS A 200 17.11 -3.43 4.96
N HIS A 201 17.79 -4.54 4.65
CA HIS A 201 17.73 -5.79 5.42
C HIS A 201 18.52 -5.71 6.73
N GLU A 202 19.47 -4.77 6.84
CA GLU A 202 20.24 -4.53 8.07
C GLU A 202 19.45 -3.70 9.10
N LEU A 203 18.43 -2.95 8.64
CA LEU A 203 17.66 -2.02 9.47
C LEU A 203 16.44 -2.66 10.15
N VAL A 204 15.85 -3.68 9.51
CA VAL A 204 14.61 -4.33 9.98
C VAL A 204 14.45 -5.69 9.29
N GLU A 205 13.69 -6.60 9.90
CA GLU A 205 13.27 -7.84 9.24
C GLU A 205 12.47 -7.53 7.97
N VAL A 206 12.91 -8.09 6.83
CA VAL A 206 12.25 -7.93 5.53
C VAL A 206 11.82 -9.27 4.96
N VAL A 207 10.52 -9.42 4.68
CA VAL A 207 9.95 -10.57 3.96
C VAL A 207 9.75 -10.18 2.50
N THR A 208 10.47 -10.84 1.59
CA THR A 208 10.47 -10.46 0.17
C THR A 208 9.54 -11.34 -0.66
N TYR A 209 8.62 -10.71 -1.38
CA TYR A 209 7.73 -11.34 -2.35
C TYR A 209 8.23 -11.10 -3.78
N PRO A 210 8.18 -12.12 -4.65
CA PRO A 210 8.63 -12.00 -6.03
C PRO A 210 7.68 -11.10 -6.83
N THR A 211 8.25 -10.28 -7.71
CA THR A 211 7.47 -9.51 -8.68
C THR A 211 7.07 -10.38 -9.87
N ARG A 212 6.09 -9.93 -10.64
CA ARG A 212 5.78 -10.52 -11.95
C ARG A 212 7.03 -10.66 -12.84
N TRP A 213 7.92 -9.67 -12.83
CA TRP A 213 9.13 -9.65 -13.66
C TRP A 213 10.21 -10.62 -13.18
N SER A 214 10.38 -10.79 -11.87
CA SER A 214 11.31 -11.79 -11.34
C SER A 214 10.87 -13.20 -11.69
N ASN A 215 9.56 -13.46 -11.69
CA ASN A 215 9.00 -14.76 -12.11
C ASN A 215 9.26 -15.04 -13.60
N ILE A 216 9.09 -14.03 -14.48
CA ILE A 216 9.38 -14.16 -15.91
C ILE A 216 10.88 -14.41 -16.17
N ARG A 217 11.77 -13.67 -15.49
CA ARG A 217 13.23 -13.84 -15.63
C ARG A 217 13.69 -15.22 -15.15
N THR A 218 13.10 -15.73 -14.06
CA THR A 218 13.39 -17.07 -13.53
C THR A 218 12.91 -18.16 -14.48
N ALA A 219 11.69 -18.05 -15.01
CA ALA A 219 11.14 -18.99 -16.00
C ALA A 219 11.92 -19.01 -17.33
N ARG A 220 12.50 -17.88 -17.74
CA ARG A 220 13.40 -17.83 -18.91
C ARG A 220 14.74 -18.52 -18.64
N ARG A 221 15.29 -18.39 -17.43
CA ARG A 221 16.55 -19.05 -17.04
C ARG A 221 16.41 -20.57 -16.87
N SER A 222 15.26 -21.07 -16.39
CA SER A 222 15.03 -22.52 -16.28
C SER A 222 14.89 -23.19 -17.65
N ARG A 223 14.12 -22.58 -18.57
CA ARG A 223 13.97 -23.09 -19.95
C ARG A 223 15.29 -23.14 -20.74
N HIS A 224 16.23 -22.24 -20.44
CA HIS A 224 17.54 -22.25 -21.11
C HIS A 224 18.47 -23.35 -20.61
N ARG A 225 18.26 -23.84 -19.38
CA ARG A 225 19.00 -24.98 -18.79
C ARG A 225 18.45 -26.34 -19.23
N GLU A 226 17.15 -26.43 -19.52
CA GLU A 226 16.50 -27.67 -19.99
C GLU A 226 16.59 -27.89 -21.51
N GLY A 227 16.84 -26.84 -22.30
CA GLY A 227 16.98 -26.92 -23.77
C GLY A 227 18.42 -26.96 -24.29
N GLY A 228 19.40 -27.16 -23.41
CA GLY A 228 20.83 -27.21 -23.74
C GLY A 228 21.53 -28.51 -23.34
N GLY A 229 20.77 -29.58 -23.09
CA GLY A 229 21.25 -30.93 -22.81
C GLY A 229 21.03 -31.85 -24.00
#